data_AF-A0A7Y2BYI0-F1
#
_entry.id   AF-A0A7Y2BYI0-F1
#
_cell.length_a   1.000
_cell.length_b   1.000
_cell.length_c   1.000
_cell.angle_alpha   90.00
_cell.angle_beta   90.00
_cell.angle_gamma   90.00
#
_symmetry.space_group_name_H-M   'P 1'
#
loop_
_entity.id
_entity.type
_entity.pdbx_description
1 polymer ?
#
loop_
_entity_poly.entity_id
_entity_poly.type
_entity_poly.pdbx_seq_one_letter_code
_entity_poly.pdbx_strand_id
1 'polypeptide(L)'
;NVGNLEIFKLEKNLSSLASISGAAPMIGFFGTVTGMILAFYKMASEQNVTPDVLAGGIYTALITTALGLFIGILSFVGYNYLVASVEKVIHKMEMTSIEFMDLLQEPTA
;
A
#
# COMPACT_ATOMS: atom_id res chain seq x y z
N ASN A 1 23.43 -11.17 16.35
CA ASN A 1 22.97 -11.31 14.93
C ASN A 1 21.61 -11.93 14.74
N VAL A 2 21.12 -12.82 15.62
CA VAL A 2 19.78 -13.44 15.46
C VAL A 2 18.61 -12.45 15.57
N GLY A 3 18.71 -11.42 16.42
CA GLY A 3 17.68 -10.37 16.54
C GLY A 3 17.46 -9.59 15.26
N ASN A 4 18.52 -9.09 14.63
CA ASN A 4 18.45 -8.39 13.34
C ASN A 4 17.88 -9.26 12.22
N LEU A 5 18.17 -10.56 12.22
CA LEU A 5 17.58 -11.50 11.26
C LEU A 5 16.07 -11.65 11.45
N GLU A 6 15.59 -11.63 12.69
CA GLU A 6 14.15 -11.73 12.98
C GLU A 6 13.41 -10.44 12.61
N ILE A 7 14.00 -9.28 12.90
CA ILE A 7 13.48 -7.97 12.46
C ILE A 7 13.37 -7.92 10.93
N PHE A 8 14.40 -8.35 10.22
CA PHE A 8 14.39 -8.39 8.76
C PHE A 8 13.25 -9.25 8.20
N LYS A 9 12.91 -10.38 8.84
CA LYS A 9 11.76 -11.21 8.43
C LYS A 9 10.42 -10.50 8.66
N LEU A 10 10.29 -9.78 9.78
CA LEU A 10 9.08 -9.01 10.09
C LEU A 10 8.88 -7.85 9.11
N GLU A 11 9.96 -7.19 8.68
CA GLU A 11 9.90 -6.06 7.74
C GLU A 11 9.74 -6.47 6.27
N LYS A 12 10.11 -7.71 5.90
CA LYS A 12 10.11 -8.18 4.50
C LYS A 12 8.78 -7.91 3.77
N ASN A 13 7.66 -8.20 4.42
CA ASN A 13 6.33 -8.03 3.80
C ASN A 13 5.81 -6.59 3.88
N LEU A 14 6.33 -5.77 4.79
CA LEU A 14 5.97 -4.35 4.92
C LEU A 14 6.40 -3.55 3.68
N SER A 15 7.58 -3.84 3.13
CA SER A 15 8.09 -3.17 1.93
C SER A 15 7.18 -3.37 0.71
N SER A 16 6.62 -4.58 0.54
CA SER A 16 5.65 -4.86 -0.51
C SER A 16 4.35 -4.07 -0.31
N LEU A 17 3.87 -3.98 0.93
CA LEU A 17 2.64 -3.25 1.26
C LEU A 17 2.79 -1.74 1.04
N ALA A 18 3.95 -1.18 1.38
CA ALA A 18 4.30 0.21 1.06
C ALA A 18 4.29 0.45 -0.46
N SER A 19 4.89 -0.46 -1.22
CA SER A 19 4.92 -0.36 -2.68
C SER A 19 3.53 -0.41 -3.30
N ILE A 20 2.66 -1.31 -2.82
CA ILE A 20 1.26 -1.41 -3.26
C ILE A 20 0.49 -0.12 -2.92
N SER A 21 0.69 0.45 -1.73
CA SER A 21 0.01 1.67 -1.33
C SER A 21 0.30 2.86 -2.25
N GLY A 22 1.53 2.95 -2.77
CA GLY A 22 1.92 3.98 -3.74
C GLY A 22 1.53 3.64 -5.19
N ALA A 23 1.66 2.38 -5.59
CA ALA A 23 1.40 1.96 -6.97
C ALA A 23 -0.10 1.87 -7.32
N ALA A 24 -0.96 1.47 -6.37
CA ALA A 24 -2.38 1.26 -6.65
C ALA A 24 -3.12 2.53 -7.15
N PRO A 25 -2.93 3.72 -6.55
CA PRO A 25 -3.50 4.97 -7.09
C PRO A 25 -2.99 5.30 -8.49
N MET A 26 -1.71 5.06 -8.77
CA MET A 26 -1.10 5.30 -10.08
C MET A 26 -1.71 4.39 -11.16
N ILE A 27 -1.97 3.12 -10.81
CA ILE A 27 -2.67 2.16 -11.69
C ILE A 27 -4.12 2.62 -11.94
N GLY A 28 -4.82 3.10 -10.92
CA GLY A 28 -6.17 3.67 -11.08
C GLY A 28 -6.20 4.87 -12.04
N PHE A 29 -5.25 5.79 -11.87
CA PHE A 29 -5.10 6.95 -12.75
C PHE A 29 -4.80 6.53 -14.20
N PHE A 30 -3.93 5.54 -14.40
CA PHE A 30 -3.67 4.96 -15.72
C PHE A 30 -4.93 4.39 -16.38
N GLY A 31 -5.79 3.73 -15.59
CA GLY A 31 -7.11 3.26 -16.03
C GLY A 31 -8.00 4.40 -16.53
N THR A 32 -8.04 5.53 -15.83
CA THR A 32 -8.78 6.72 -16.28
C THR A 32 -8.23 7.27 -17.59
N VAL A 33 -6.91 7.40 -17.73
CA VAL A 33 -6.29 7.89 -18.96
C VAL A 33 -6.66 7.00 -20.15
N THR A 34 -6.58 5.67 -19.97
CA THR A 34 -6.91 4.72 -21.03
C THR A 34 -8.41 4.74 -21.36
N GLY A 35 -9.28 4.84 -20.36
CA GLY A 35 -10.72 4.96 -20.56
C GLY A 35 -11.12 6.22 -21.33
N MET A 36 -10.48 7.36 -21.01
CA MET A 36 -10.69 8.61 -21.73
C MET A 36 -10.18 8.53 -23.18
N ILE A 37 -9.01 7.93 -23.41
CA ILE A 37 -8.48 7.70 -24.76
C ILE A 37 -9.48 6.90 -25.60
N LEU A 38 -10.02 5.80 -25.05
CA LEU A 38 -10.98 4.97 -25.76
C LEU A 38 -12.31 5.70 -26.02
N ALA A 39 -12.78 6.50 -25.07
CA ALA A 39 -14.01 7.28 -25.22
C ALA A 39 -13.89 8.31 -26.35
N PHE A 40 -12.76 9.04 -26.40
CA PHE A 40 -12.50 9.99 -27.48
C PHE A 40 -12.23 9.31 -28.83
N TYR A 41 -11.59 8.14 -28.84
CA TYR A 41 -11.39 7.38 -30.06
C TYR A 41 -12.72 6.97 -30.70
N LYS A 42 -13.67 6.45 -29.90
CA LYS A 42 -15.02 6.10 -30.39
C LYS A 42 -15.75 7.32 -30.95
N MET A 43 -15.69 8.45 -30.25
CA MET A 43 -16.25 9.72 -30.73
C MET A 43 -15.65 10.16 -32.07
N ALA A 44 -14.35 9.97 -32.28
CA ALA A 44 -13.70 10.33 -33.54
C ALA A 44 -14.04 9.37 -34.70
N SER A 45 -14.38 8.11 -34.40
CA SER A 45 -14.66 7.09 -35.42
C SER A 45 -16.13 7.02 -35.89
N GLU A 46 -17.07 7.52 -35.09
CA GLU A 46 -18.50 7.42 -35.37
C GLU A 46 -19.07 8.72 -35.97
N GLN A 47 -19.90 8.61 -37.01
CA GLN A 47 -20.53 9.79 -37.65
C GLN A 47 -21.65 10.43 -36.82
N ASN A 48 -22.31 9.66 -35.95
CA ASN A 48 -23.41 10.12 -35.10
C ASN A 48 -23.10 9.81 -33.63
N VAL A 49 -22.37 10.69 -32.97
CA VAL A 49 -22.01 10.52 -31.56
C VAL A 49 -23.14 11.03 -30.68
N THR A 50 -23.75 10.15 -29.89
CA THR A 50 -24.65 10.53 -28.81
C THR A 50 -23.88 10.77 -27.50
N PRO A 51 -24.23 11.80 -26.70
CA PRO A 51 -23.58 12.08 -25.41
C PRO A 51 -23.54 10.89 -24.44
N ASP A 52 -24.50 9.97 -24.54
CA ASP A 52 -24.61 8.78 -23.71
C ASP A 52 -23.40 7.83 -23.84
N VAL A 53 -22.86 7.69 -25.06
CA VAL A 53 -21.68 6.85 -25.35
C VAL A 53 -20.43 7.41 -24.66
N LEU A 54 -20.30 8.74 -24.64
CA LEU A 54 -19.20 9.43 -23.96
C LEU A 54 -19.34 9.29 -22.42
N ALA A 55 -20.56 9.45 -21.91
CA ALA A 55 -20.85 9.33 -20.48
C ALA A 55 -20.47 7.94 -19.93
N GLY A 56 -20.77 6.86 -20.66
CA GLY A 56 -20.37 5.50 -20.27
C GLY A 56 -18.84 5.30 -20.20
N GLY A 57 -18.10 5.87 -21.15
CA GLY A 57 -16.63 5.82 -21.16
C GLY A 57 -16.02 6.57 -19.98
N ILE A 58 -16.52 7.77 -19.70
CA ILE A 58 -16.09 8.59 -18.56
C ILE A 58 -16.43 7.91 -17.23
N TYR A 59 -17.63 7.34 -17.09
CA TYR A 59 -18.04 6.61 -15.90
C TYR A 59 -17.08 5.46 -15.58
N THR A 60 -16.74 4.66 -16.60
CA THR A 60 -15.78 3.56 -16.46
C THR A 60 -14.40 4.08 -16.04
N ALA A 61 -13.94 5.16 -16.68
CA ALA A 61 -12.68 5.81 -16.35
C ALA A 61 -12.64 6.26 -14.88
N LEU A 62 -13.72 6.86 -14.36
CA LEU A 62 -13.80 7.32 -12.97
C LEU A 62 -13.82 6.17 -11.96
N ILE A 63 -14.56 5.09 -12.24
CA ILE A 63 -14.61 3.91 -11.36
C ILE A 63 -13.22 3.29 -11.20
N THR A 64 -12.42 3.21 -12.27
CA THR A 64 -11.06 2.64 -12.18
C THR A 64 -10.15 3.44 -11.25
N THR A 65 -10.22 4.78 -11.26
CA THR A 65 -9.50 5.63 -10.30
C THR A 65 -10.02 5.44 -8.89
N ALA A 66 -11.34 5.41 -8.69
CA ALA A 66 -11.93 5.22 -7.37
C ALA A 66 -11.46 3.90 -6.72
N LEU A 67 -11.39 2.81 -7.50
CA LEU A 67 -10.87 1.52 -7.03
C LEU A 67 -9.37 1.58 -6.72
N GLY A 68 -8.55 2.21 -7.58
CA GLY A 68 -7.12 2.37 -7.34
C GLY A 68 -6.81 3.16 -6.06
N LEU A 69 -7.57 4.23 -5.82
CA LEU A 69 -7.48 5.01 -4.59
C LEU A 69 -7.94 4.21 -3.36
N PHE A 70 -9.05 3.47 -3.47
CA PHE A 70 -9.56 2.65 -2.38
C PHE A 70 -8.52 1.60 -1.93
N ILE A 71 -7.91 0.88 -2.88
CA ILE A 71 -6.86 -0.10 -2.60
C ILE A 71 -5.63 0.59 -2.00
N GLY A 72 -5.20 1.72 -2.58
CA GLY A 72 -4.06 2.49 -2.09
C GLY A 72 -4.22 2.93 -0.63
N ILE A 73 -5.38 3.46 -0.28
CA ILE A 73 -5.72 3.91 1.08
C ILE A 73 -5.71 2.72 2.06
N LEU A 74 -6.38 1.62 1.70
CA LEU A 74 -6.41 0.43 2.57
C LEU A 74 -5.01 -0.14 2.81
N SER A 75 -4.20 -0.26 1.76
CA SER A 75 -2.81 -0.72 1.89
C SER A 75 -1.96 0.25 2.71
N PHE A 76 -2.16 1.55 2.56
CA PHE A 76 -1.43 2.57 3.35
C PHE A 76 -1.77 2.48 4.84
N VAL A 77 -3.05 2.36 5.19
CA VAL A 77 -3.48 2.21 6.59
C VAL A 77 -2.93 0.90 7.17
N GLY A 78 -3.02 -0.20 6.43
CA GLY A 78 -2.48 -1.49 6.83
C GLY A 78 -0.97 -1.46 7.07
N TYR A 79 -0.22 -0.81 6.17
CA TYR A 79 1.23 -0.62 6.29
C TYR A 79 1.59 0.12 7.58
N ASN A 80 0.97 1.27 7.84
CA ASN A 80 1.24 2.05 9.06
C ASN A 80 0.92 1.25 10.34
N TYR A 81 -0.19 0.51 10.34
CA TYR A 81 -0.57 -0.33 11.49
C TYR A 81 0.44 -1.46 11.75
N LEU A 82 0.88 -2.15 10.70
CA LEU A 82 1.83 -3.25 10.81
C LEU A 82 3.23 -2.74 11.20
N VAL A 83 3.68 -1.61 10.65
CA VAL A 83 4.95 -0.95 11.05
C VAL A 83 4.94 -0.65 12.55
N ALA A 84 3.89 0.01 13.05
CA ALA A 84 3.76 0.30 14.49
C ALA A 84 3.71 -0.98 15.36
N SER A 85 3.22 -2.09 14.80
CA SER A 85 3.21 -3.39 15.49
C SER A 85 4.60 -4.01 15.54
N VAL A 86 5.39 -3.90 14.46
CA VAL A 86 6.79 -4.37 14.42
C VAL A 86 7.66 -3.58 15.40
N GLU A 87 7.53 -2.25 15.43
CA GLU A 87 8.25 -1.40 16.41
C GLU A 87 7.99 -1.83 17.86
N LYS A 88 6.73 -2.13 18.21
CA LYS A 88 6.39 -2.65 19.54
C LYS A 88 7.09 -3.97 19.86
N VAL A 89 7.22 -4.87 18.88
CA VAL A 89 7.93 -6.14 19.05
C VAL A 89 9.43 -5.89 19.26
N ILE A 90 10.03 -4.99 18.49
CA ILE A 90 11.43 -4.60 18.62
C ILE A 90 11.71 -4.06 20.02
N HIS A 91 10.90 -3.09 20.48
CA HIS A 91 11.06 -2.53 21.82
C HIS A 91 10.92 -3.56 22.94
N LYS A 92 10.01 -4.54 22.78
CA LYS A 92 9.89 -5.64 23.75
C LYS A 92 11.13 -6.53 23.76
N MET A 93 11.70 -6.85 22.59
CA MET A 93 12.93 -7.64 22.49
C MET A 93 14.12 -6.91 23.11
N GLU A 94 14.23 -5.59 22.90
CA GLU A 94 15.27 -4.75 23.51
C GLU A 94 15.15 -4.74 25.03
N MET A 95 13.95 -4.48 25.56
CA MET A 95 13.68 -4.45 27.00
C MET A 95 14.03 -5.78 27.68
N THR A 96 13.58 -6.90 27.13
CA THR A 96 13.91 -8.24 27.66
C THR A 96 15.41 -8.52 27.60
N SER A 97 16.11 -8.02 26.58
CA SER A 97 17.57 -8.18 26.47
C SER A 97 18.32 -7.37 27.53
N ILE A 98 17.84 -6.17 27.85
CA ILE A 98 18.38 -5.32 28.92
C ILE A 98 18.14 -5.98 30.28
N GLU A 99 16.91 -6.38 30.58
CA GLU A 99 16.57 -7.07 31.84
C GLU A 99 17.41 -8.33 32.05
N PHE A 100 17.63 -9.11 30.98
CA PHE A 100 18.50 -10.28 31.05
C PHE A 100 19.96 -9.93 31.34
N MET A 101 20.45 -8.82 30.77
CA MET A 101 21.81 -8.34 31.04
C MET A 101 21.96 -7.88 32.48
N ASP A 102 20.98 -7.14 33.00
CA ASP A 102 20.96 -6.66 34.38
C ASP A 102 20.97 -7.83 35.37
N LEU A 103 20.18 -8.88 35.10
CA LEU A 103 20.14 -10.10 35.91
C LEU A 103 21.48 -10.88 35.91
N LEU A 104 22.27 -10.80 34.83
CA LEU A 104 23.62 -11.37 34.79
C LEU A 104 24.67 -10.51 35.49
N GLN A 105 24.44 -9.21 35.61
CA GLN A 105 25.35 -8.25 36.25
C GLN A 105 25.05 -8.05 37.73
N GLU A 106 23.89 -8.51 38.24
CA GLU A 106 23.63 -8.54 39.67
C GLU A 106 24.72 -9.36 40.38
N PRO A 107 25.48 -8.74 41.30
CA PRO A 107 26.51 -9.47 42.03
C PRO A 107 25.81 -10.51 42.89
N THR A 108 26.05 -11.80 42.60
CA THR A 108 25.73 -12.89 43.52
C THR A 108 26.44 -12.59 44.85
N ALA A 109 25.66 -12.15 45.83
CA ALA A 109 26.09 -12.02 47.22
C ALA A 109 26.44 -13.39 47.82
#